data_AF-A0A8H3MF52-F1
#
_entry.id   AF-A0A8H3MF52-F1
#
_cell.length_a   1.000
_cell.length_b   1.000
_cell.length_c   1.000
_cell.angle_alpha   90.00
_cell.angle_beta   90.00
_cell.angle_gamma   90.00
#
_symmetry.space_group_name_H-M   'P 1'
#
loop_
_entity.id
_entity.type
_entity.pdbx_description
1 polymer ?
#
loop_
_entity_poly.entity_id
_entity_poly.type
_entity_poly.pdbx_seq_one_letter_code
_entity_poly.pdbx_strand_id
1 'polypeptide(L)'
;MPFTCFLCSANFPKVFSSKNSLSIHEKSVHPNNKIIPHSRSLTSPSLYDIHQFKQSFVMQLKARLQFHRSEPRVKTLKMKPFSEGLFIVLFYNESTFQYSPAKRMYTCKFKSGQGYEQLGILFDNKNWGSKK
;
A
#
# COMPACT_ATOMS: atom_id res chain seq x y z
N MET A 1 -12.93 2.29 -26.03
CA MET A 1 -13.82 1.90 -24.90
C MET A 1 -13.77 2.98 -23.84
N PRO A 2 -14.94 3.40 -23.29
CA PRO A 2 -14.99 4.38 -22.20
C PRO A 2 -14.46 3.80 -20.87
N PHE A 3 -13.96 4.67 -20.00
CA PHE A 3 -13.48 4.31 -18.66
C PHE A 3 -14.46 4.76 -17.58
N THR A 4 -15.09 3.82 -16.88
CA THR A 4 -16.08 4.10 -15.83
C THR A 4 -15.43 4.19 -14.44
N CYS A 5 -15.84 5.17 -13.64
CA CYS A 5 -15.48 5.23 -12.22
C CYS A 5 -16.37 4.31 -11.40
N PHE A 6 -15.79 3.27 -10.79
CA PHE A 6 -16.50 2.34 -9.91
C PHE A 6 -16.68 2.85 -8.47
N LEU A 7 -16.14 4.03 -8.15
CA LEU A 7 -16.25 4.66 -6.84
C LEU A 7 -17.41 5.66 -6.76
N CYS A 8 -17.91 6.11 -7.91
CA CYS A 8 -19.11 6.93 -7.99
C CYS A 8 -20.36 6.08 -7.72
N SER A 9 -21.42 6.73 -7.22
CA SER A 9 -22.71 6.07 -7.03
C SER A 9 -23.22 5.48 -8.34
N ALA A 10 -23.77 4.27 -8.29
CA ALA A 10 -24.39 3.62 -9.44
C ALA A 10 -25.53 4.45 -10.04
N ASN A 11 -26.17 5.32 -9.25
CA ASN A 11 -27.23 6.22 -9.70
C ASN A 11 -26.70 7.39 -10.55
N PHE A 12 -25.41 7.72 -10.42
CA PHE A 12 -24.77 8.83 -11.14
C PHE A 12 -23.38 8.40 -11.66
N PRO A 13 -23.32 7.48 -12.63
CA PRO A 13 -22.06 6.95 -13.12
C PRO A 13 -21.25 8.05 -13.82
N LYS A 14 -19.94 8.09 -13.54
CA LYS A 14 -19.00 8.98 -14.22
C LYS A 14 -18.17 8.17 -15.21
N VAL A 15 -18.15 8.64 -16.45
CA VAL A 15 -17.49 7.98 -17.58
C VAL A 15 -16.49 8.95 -18.19
N PHE A 16 -15.32 8.43 -18.54
CA PHE A 16 -14.17 9.21 -18.97
C PHE A 16 -13.63 8.69 -20.30
N SER A 17 -13.11 9.61 -21.12
CA SER A 17 -12.51 9.30 -22.42
C SER A 17 -11.13 8.64 -22.31
N SER A 18 -10.45 8.79 -21.16
CA SER A 18 -9.12 8.23 -20.95
C SER A 18 -8.90 7.71 -19.53
N LYS A 19 -7.99 6.74 -19.39
CA LYS A 19 -7.54 6.24 -18.08
C LYS A 19 -6.93 7.34 -17.21
N ASN A 20 -6.27 8.33 -17.82
CA ASN A 20 -5.67 9.44 -17.09
C ASN A 20 -6.73 10.37 -16.49
N SER A 21 -7.75 10.74 -17.27
CA SER A 21 -8.86 11.56 -16.77
C SER A 21 -9.65 10.84 -15.66
N LEU A 22 -9.90 9.54 -15.80
CA LEU A 22 -10.45 8.72 -14.71
C LEU A 22 -9.55 8.78 -13.45
N SER A 23 -8.24 8.60 -13.60
CA SER A 23 -7.33 8.63 -12.46
C SER A 23 -7.26 10.00 -11.78
N ILE A 24 -7.36 11.09 -12.54
CA ILE A 24 -7.41 12.45 -11.99
C ILE A 24 -8.70 12.63 -11.20
N HIS A 25 -9.83 12.19 -11.75
CA HIS A 25 -11.12 12.20 -11.08
C HIS A 25 -11.11 11.37 -9.78
N GLU A 26 -10.60 10.14 -9.80
CA GLU A 26 -10.49 9.32 -8.57
C GLU A 26 -9.71 10.06 -7.47
N LYS A 27 -8.61 10.72 -7.83
CA LYS A 27 -7.80 11.46 -6.86
C LYS A 27 -8.49 12.70 -6.30
N SER A 28 -9.24 13.43 -7.11
CA SER A 28 -9.88 14.68 -6.69
C SER A 28 -11.21 14.47 -5.98
N VAL A 29 -12.01 13.50 -6.43
CA VAL A 29 -13.38 13.25 -5.92
C VAL A 29 -13.42 12.14 -4.88
N HIS A 30 -12.48 11.18 -4.93
CA HIS A 30 -12.41 10.06 -3.99
C HIS A 30 -11.05 10.01 -3.25
N PRO A 31 -10.65 11.11 -2.57
CA PRO A 31 -9.40 11.12 -1.82
C PRO A 31 -9.46 10.08 -0.70
N ASN A 32 -8.33 9.40 -0.46
CA ASN A 32 -8.22 8.36 0.57
C ASN A 32 -9.16 7.15 0.40
N ASN A 33 -9.62 6.85 -0.82
CA ASN A 33 -10.47 5.71 -1.08
C ASN A 33 -9.83 4.37 -0.61
N LYS A 34 -10.61 3.59 0.13
CA LYS A 34 -10.27 2.22 0.55
C LYS A 34 -11.12 1.14 -0.13
N ILE A 35 -12.06 1.51 -1.01
CA ILE A 35 -12.92 0.55 -1.71
C ILE A 35 -12.08 -0.25 -2.70
N ILE A 36 -12.05 -1.56 -2.50
CA ILE A 36 -11.38 -2.55 -3.35
C ILE A 36 -12.48 -3.43 -3.95
N PRO A 37 -12.94 -3.15 -5.19
CA PRO A 37 -14.11 -3.81 -5.77
C PRO A 37 -14.01 -5.33 -5.83
N HIS A 38 -12.80 -5.86 -6.04
CA HIS A 38 -12.52 -7.29 -6.15
C HIS A 38 -12.04 -7.92 -4.84
N SER A 39 -12.16 -7.25 -3.69
CA SER A 39 -11.70 -7.76 -2.39
C SER A 39 -12.28 -9.13 -2.03
N ARG A 40 -13.53 -9.41 -2.42
CA ARG A 40 -14.19 -10.71 -2.20
C ARG A 40 -13.54 -11.88 -2.95
N SER A 41 -12.77 -11.58 -3.99
CA SER A 41 -12.06 -12.58 -4.79
C SER A 41 -10.65 -12.86 -4.26
N LEU A 42 -10.22 -12.18 -3.21
CA LEU A 42 -8.88 -12.35 -2.65
C LEU A 42 -8.85 -13.52 -1.66
N THR A 43 -7.89 -14.41 -1.85
CA THR A 43 -7.59 -15.45 -0.87
C THR A 43 -7.06 -14.80 0.41
N SER A 44 -7.69 -15.08 1.55
CA SER A 44 -7.19 -14.64 2.84
C SER A 44 -5.85 -15.33 3.12
N PRO A 45 -4.78 -14.58 3.45
CA PRO A 45 -3.51 -15.17 3.81
C PRO A 45 -3.61 -15.91 5.16
N SER A 46 -2.80 -16.96 5.34
CA SER A 46 -2.68 -17.63 6.64
C SER A 46 -1.85 -16.78 7.62
N LEU A 47 -1.95 -17.08 8.92
CA LEU A 47 -1.08 -16.47 9.93
C LEU A 47 0.40 -16.72 9.65
N TYR A 48 0.72 -17.90 9.12
CA TYR A 48 2.08 -18.25 8.71
C TYR A 48 2.58 -17.33 7.59
N ASP A 49 1.76 -17.11 6.54
CA ASP A 49 2.13 -16.23 5.42
C ASP A 49 2.34 -14.79 5.88
N ILE A 50 1.49 -14.31 6.79
CA ILE A 50 1.61 -12.98 7.39
C ILE A 50 2.94 -12.86 8.13
N HIS A 51 3.27 -13.83 8.98
CA HIS A 51 4.52 -13.82 9.75
C HIS A 51 5.75 -13.87 8.83
N GLN A 52 5.81 -14.81 7.89
CA GLN A 52 6.91 -14.93 6.93
C GLN A 52 7.11 -13.64 6.12
N PHE A 53 6.00 -13.03 5.70
CA PHE A 53 6.06 -11.78 4.99
C PHE A 53 6.66 -10.65 5.83
N LYS A 54 6.21 -10.46 7.08
CA LYS A 54 6.75 -9.41 7.97
C LYS A 54 8.27 -9.54 8.11
N GLN A 55 8.77 -10.75 8.33
CA GLN A 55 10.21 -11.02 8.45
C GLN A 55 10.96 -10.70 7.15
N SER A 56 10.45 -11.18 6.01
CA SER A 56 11.06 -10.90 4.69
C SER A 56 11.05 -9.41 4.34
N PHE A 57 9.96 -8.70 4.67
CA PHE A 57 9.84 -7.26 4.46
C PHE A 57 10.90 -6.49 5.25
N VAL A 58 11.03 -6.76 6.56
CA VAL A 58 12.04 -6.12 7.40
C VAL A 58 13.44 -6.40 6.88
N MET A 59 13.75 -7.65 6.50
CA MET A 59 15.05 -8.01 5.95
C MET A 59 15.37 -7.22 4.66
N GLN A 60 14.43 -7.15 3.72
CA GLN A 60 14.62 -6.40 2.47
C GLN A 60 14.70 -4.89 2.70
N LEU A 61 13.91 -4.37 3.64
CA LEU A 61 13.93 -2.96 4.02
C LEU A 61 15.28 -2.59 4.64
N LYS A 62 15.81 -3.39 5.58
CA LYS A 62 17.16 -3.23 6.14
C LYS A 62 18.23 -3.26 5.06
N ALA A 63 18.20 -4.27 4.18
CA ALA A 63 19.16 -4.42 3.09
C ALA A 63 19.14 -3.22 2.13
N ARG A 64 17.95 -2.67 1.83
CA ARG A 64 17.81 -1.50 0.96
C ARG A 64 18.21 -0.22 1.64
N LEU A 65 17.82 0.00 2.90
CA LEU A 65 18.15 1.23 3.60
C LEU A 65 19.65 1.41 3.75
N GLN A 66 20.45 0.33 3.84
CA GLN A 66 21.91 0.37 4.00
C GLN A 66 22.28 1.45 5.02
N PHE A 67 22.16 1.13 6.32
CA PHE A 67 22.38 2.04 7.45
C PHE A 67 23.83 2.60 7.55
N HIS A 68 24.62 2.52 6.48
CA HIS A 68 26.03 2.85 6.38
C HIS A 68 26.31 4.18 5.66
N ARG A 69 25.29 4.98 5.32
CA ARG A 69 25.48 6.28 4.63
C ARG A 69 24.96 7.45 5.46
N SER A 70 25.74 8.53 5.45
CA SER A 70 25.57 9.77 6.21
C SER A 70 24.46 10.69 5.69
N GLU A 71 23.86 10.40 4.53
CA GLU A 71 22.88 11.28 3.88
C GLU A 71 21.51 10.60 3.70
N PRO A 72 20.40 11.25 4.09
CA PRO A 72 19.05 10.82 3.76
C PRO A 72 18.85 10.80 2.23
N ARG A 73 18.54 9.63 1.67
CA ARG A 73 18.14 9.50 0.25
C ARG A 73 16.85 8.72 0.13
N VAL A 74 16.01 9.13 -0.84
CA VAL A 74 14.80 8.38 -1.19
C VAL A 74 15.21 7.06 -1.83
N LYS A 75 14.80 5.94 -1.23
CA LYS A 75 15.02 4.60 -1.77
C LYS A 75 13.68 3.93 -2.06
N THR A 76 13.56 3.38 -3.27
CA THR A 76 12.39 2.60 -3.69
C THR A 76 12.64 1.13 -3.44
N LEU A 77 11.85 0.51 -2.55
CA LEU A 77 11.79 -0.93 -2.37
C LEU A 77 10.74 -1.51 -3.33
N LYS A 78 11.14 -2.47 -4.17
CA LYS A 78 10.23 -3.25 -5.01
C LYS A 78 10.23 -4.68 -4.49
N MET A 79 9.06 -5.20 -4.11
CA MET A 79 8.88 -6.58 -3.65
C MET A 79 8.04 -7.36 -4.66
N LYS A 80 8.55 -8.52 -5.10
CA LYS A 80 7.86 -9.47 -5.99
C LYS A 80 8.39 -10.89 -5.71
N PRO A 81 7.54 -11.94 -5.76
CA PRO A 81 6.09 -11.90 -5.83
C PRO A 81 5.48 -11.38 -4.52
N PHE A 82 4.31 -10.76 -4.60
CA PHE A 82 3.63 -10.18 -3.45
C PHE A 82 2.13 -10.43 -3.55
N SER A 83 1.55 -11.03 -2.50
CA SER A 83 0.10 -11.25 -2.45
C SER A 83 -0.60 -9.93 -2.13
N GLU A 84 -1.55 -9.58 -2.98
CA GLU A 84 -2.45 -8.45 -2.76
C GLU A 84 -3.19 -8.56 -1.41
N GLY A 85 -3.63 -9.78 -1.06
CA GLY A 85 -4.28 -10.05 0.22
C GLY A 85 -3.39 -9.76 1.43
N LEU A 86 -2.09 -10.08 1.36
CA LEU A 86 -1.13 -9.75 2.41
C LEU A 86 -0.99 -8.24 2.60
N PHE A 87 -0.96 -7.46 1.51
CA PHE A 87 -0.91 -6.00 1.62
C PHE A 87 -2.13 -5.45 2.37
N ILE A 88 -3.30 -5.91 1.97
CA ILE A 88 -4.55 -5.40 2.53
C ILE A 88 -4.62 -5.76 4.01
N VAL A 89 -4.39 -7.03 4.37
CA VAL A 89 -4.42 -7.47 5.78
C VAL A 89 -3.45 -6.67 6.65
N LEU A 90 -2.27 -6.32 6.14
CA LEU A 90 -1.27 -5.60 6.93
C LEU A 90 -1.54 -4.10 7.01
N PHE A 91 -1.95 -3.46 5.91
CA PHE A 91 -1.93 -2.01 5.80
C PHE A 91 -3.32 -1.37 5.75
N TYR A 92 -4.41 -2.13 5.63
CA TYR A 92 -5.76 -1.55 5.45
C TYR A 92 -6.17 -0.56 6.54
N ASN A 93 -5.77 -0.84 7.79
CA ASN A 93 -6.10 -0.01 8.95
C ASN A 93 -5.22 1.25 9.05
N GLU A 94 -4.17 1.37 8.25
CA GLU A 94 -3.35 2.58 8.23
C GLU A 94 -4.15 3.78 7.72
N SER A 95 -3.92 4.94 8.32
CA SER A 95 -4.64 6.18 7.98
C SER A 95 -4.34 6.68 6.57
N THR A 96 -3.15 6.35 6.06
CA THR A 96 -2.68 6.73 4.72
C THR A 96 -2.90 5.64 3.66
N PHE A 97 -3.58 4.55 4.00
CA PHE A 97 -3.92 3.48 3.06
C PHE A 97 -4.91 3.98 2.01
N GLN A 98 -4.59 3.71 0.74
CA GLN A 98 -5.40 4.09 -0.41
C GLN A 98 -5.34 3.00 -1.49
N TYR A 99 -6.44 2.83 -2.21
CA TYR A 99 -6.51 2.05 -3.45
C TYR A 99 -7.10 2.89 -4.58
N SER A 100 -6.43 2.89 -5.73
CA SER A 100 -6.95 3.45 -6.98
C SER A 100 -7.35 2.32 -7.92
N PRO A 101 -8.66 2.10 -8.17
CA PRO A 101 -9.15 1.16 -9.17
C PRO A 101 -8.61 1.46 -10.56
N ALA A 102 -8.59 2.74 -10.98
CA ALA A 102 -8.07 3.14 -12.29
C ALA A 102 -6.61 2.72 -12.48
N LYS A 103 -5.78 2.87 -11.45
CA LYS A 103 -4.36 2.49 -11.51
C LYS A 103 -4.09 1.05 -11.12
N ARG A 104 -5.06 0.36 -10.51
CA ARG A 104 -4.87 -0.94 -9.83
C ARG A 104 -3.68 -0.89 -8.88
N MET A 105 -3.61 0.16 -8.06
CA MET A 105 -2.44 0.45 -7.24
C MET A 105 -2.86 0.77 -5.81
N TYR A 106 -2.19 0.10 -4.88
CA TYR A 106 -2.24 0.42 -3.46
C TYR A 106 -1.18 1.44 -3.10
N THR A 107 -1.47 2.26 -2.10
CA THR A 107 -0.50 3.20 -1.54
C THR A 107 -0.71 3.26 -0.03
N CYS A 108 0.38 3.17 0.72
CA CYS A 108 0.43 3.44 2.14
C CYS A 108 1.68 4.29 2.39
N LYS A 109 1.57 5.35 3.19
CA LYS A 109 2.65 6.33 3.38
C LYS A 109 2.99 6.44 4.86
N PHE A 110 4.27 6.20 5.16
CA PHE A 110 4.85 6.38 6.49
C PHE A 110 5.83 7.56 6.42
N LYS A 111 5.77 8.47 7.40
CA LYS A 111 6.59 9.69 7.42
C LYS A 111 7.24 9.87 8.78
N SER A 112 8.48 10.36 8.79
CA SER A 112 9.21 10.77 10.00
C SER A 112 9.31 9.67 11.08
N GLY A 113 9.58 10.06 12.34
CA GLY A 113 9.66 9.15 13.48
C GLY A 113 8.37 8.38 13.74
N GLN A 114 7.21 9.02 13.58
CA GLN A 114 5.92 8.34 13.75
C GLN A 114 5.76 7.17 12.77
N GLY A 115 6.14 7.37 11.50
CA GLY A 115 6.14 6.30 10.50
C GLY A 115 7.10 5.17 10.84
N TYR A 116 8.23 5.47 11.48
CA TYR A 116 9.16 4.45 11.96
C TYR A 116 8.54 3.59 13.07
N GLU A 117 7.87 4.23 14.04
CA GLU A 117 7.17 3.54 15.13
C GLU A 117 6.01 2.69 14.63
N GLN A 118 5.19 3.22 13.71
CA GLN A 118 4.10 2.49 13.07
C GLN A 118 4.58 1.23 12.37
N LEU A 119 5.67 1.33 11.60
CA LEU A 119 6.30 0.15 10.98
C LEU A 119 6.81 -0.84 12.04
N GLY A 120 7.31 -0.36 13.18
CA GLY A 120 7.74 -1.23 14.27
C GLY A 120 6.61 -2.00 14.92
N ILE A 121 5.43 -1.38 15.10
CA ILE A 121 4.21 -2.05 15.57
C ILE A 121 3.74 -3.05 14.51
N LEU A 122 3.69 -2.64 13.25
CA LEU A 122 3.21 -3.47 12.14
C LEU A 122 4.05 -4.73 11.95
N PHE A 123 5.38 -4.63 12.13
CA PHE A 123 6.31 -5.77 12.02
C PHE A 123 6.59 -6.50 13.34
N ASP A 124 5.93 -6.12 14.44
CA ASP A 124 6.21 -6.65 15.78
C ASP A 124 7.72 -6.58 16.15
N ASN A 125 8.34 -5.46 15.79
CA ASN A 125 9.76 -5.22 15.99
C ASN A 125 10.03 -3.72 16.12
N LYS A 126 10.01 -3.18 17.34
CA LYS A 126 10.27 -1.75 17.61
C LYS A 126 11.65 -1.27 17.13
N ASN A 127 12.61 -2.19 17.05
CA ASN A 127 14.00 -1.93 16.67
C ASN A 127 14.30 -2.43 15.25
N TRP A 128 13.30 -2.48 14.37
CA TRP A 128 13.44 -3.00 13.01
C TRP A 128 14.46 -2.21 12.17
N GLY A 129 14.79 -0.97 12.52
CA GLY A 129 15.83 -0.19 11.85
C GLY A 129 17.12 -0.02 12.65
N SER A 130 17.25 -0.63 13.82
CA SER A 130 18.51 -0.56 14.57
C SER A 130 19.55 -1.52 13.97
N LYS A 131 20.82 -1.09 13.97
CA LYS A 131 21.95 -1.99 13.74
C LYS A 131 22.04 -2.92 14.95
N LYS A 132 21.97 -4.24 14.73
CA LYS A 132 22.62 -5.19 15.63
C LYS A 132 24.04 -5.37 15.12
#